data_AF-A0A9P6CK54-F1
#
_entry.id   AF-A0A9P6CK54-F1
#
_cell.length_a   1.000
_cell.length_b   1.000
_cell.length_c   1.000
_cell.angle_alpha   90.00
_cell.angle_beta   90.00
_cell.angle_gamma   90.00
#
_symmetry.space_group_name_H-M   'P 1'
#
loop_
_entity.id
_entity.type
_entity.pdbx_description
1 polymer ?
#
loop_
_entity_poly.entity_id
_entity_poly.type
_entity_poly.pdbx_seq_one_letter_code
_entity_poly.pdbx_strand_id
1 'polypeptide(L)'
;MHLPPEGTRINLAGQFGTVRFAGNVDNTTGVWLGIEWDDPSRGKHDGIKDSKRYFSCRIQNAGSFIRPSAVNLSYGRSFLDALVAKYVEPPHGSESQEKVLLGSSNGTIVVEAVRLDKIRGNLARLERLKEVSLNDEHVARGDALGTIRSTCPNIIGLDLSASLLPSWDTVASIASELPNLQRLALNRNRLQPTTNPAFMQSAFMTLTQVQLNGTMMTWAEMQEVTAYMPGLHLVEMGYNGLVRLQSSTLSAPLNTTIEVLNLDSNLCSEWGHIYNSLLHYRSLERIILTSNGIGTIPFPDSVQQLSHSLKHISLSFNKLNAWNDVDALSLWCPGLESLTLSGNPLMSELGRHSRPFTIARIPSLLVLDGAAIATKERTDCELFYLSDVMQHGPGNEEERIRAHPQWQTLCASMSNVKLLASFKRRA
;
A
#
# COMPACT_ATOMS: atom_id res chain seq x y z
N MET A 1 -38.93 8.78 3.05
CA MET A 1 -37.53 9.07 2.69
C MET A 1 -36.72 7.85 3.14
N HIS A 2 -36.08 7.13 2.22
CA HIS A 2 -35.24 5.99 2.59
C HIS A 2 -33.94 6.53 3.19
N LEU A 3 -33.63 6.15 4.43
CA LEU A 3 -32.38 6.57 5.06
C LEU A 3 -31.22 5.73 4.52
N PRO A 4 -30.01 6.30 4.40
CA PRO A 4 -28.84 5.52 4.02
C PRO A 4 -28.56 4.46 5.11
N PRO A 5 -28.28 3.21 4.73
CA PRO A 5 -27.88 2.19 5.70
C PRO A 5 -26.56 2.56 6.37
N GLU A 6 -26.31 1.99 7.54
CA GLU A 6 -25.01 2.07 8.20
C GLU A 6 -23.91 1.52 7.28
N GLY A 7 -22.74 2.17 7.27
CA GLY A 7 -21.64 1.84 6.37
C GLY A 7 -21.65 2.62 5.05
N THR A 8 -22.76 3.28 4.71
CA THR A 8 -22.84 4.13 3.51
C THR A 8 -21.76 5.21 3.57
N ARG A 9 -20.97 5.31 2.50
CA ARG A 9 -19.95 6.34 2.33
C ARG A 9 -20.58 7.59 1.76
N ILE A 10 -20.12 8.74 2.23
CA ILE A 10 -20.61 10.05 1.79
C ILE A 10 -19.45 10.97 1.48
N ASN A 11 -19.71 11.93 0.60
CA ASN A 11 -18.90 13.14 0.46
C ASN A 11 -19.79 14.35 0.82
N LEU A 12 -19.37 15.12 1.82
CA LEU A 12 -20.04 16.38 2.18
C LEU A 12 -19.08 17.55 1.96
N ALA A 13 -19.22 18.24 0.83
CA ALA A 13 -18.39 19.38 0.43
C ALA A 13 -16.87 19.06 0.38
N GLY A 14 -16.49 17.96 -0.28
CA GLY A 14 -15.10 17.53 -0.47
C GLY A 14 -14.52 16.72 0.70
N GLN A 15 -15.35 16.34 1.67
CA GLN A 15 -14.93 15.72 2.91
C GLN A 15 -15.65 14.40 3.11
N PHE A 16 -14.88 13.31 3.17
CA PHE A 16 -15.41 11.95 3.17
C PHE A 16 -15.75 11.48 4.57
N GLY A 17 -16.82 10.69 4.66
CA GLY A 17 -17.22 10.06 5.90
C GLY A 17 -18.07 8.82 5.69
N THR A 18 -18.35 8.15 6.78
CA THR A 18 -19.14 6.92 6.83
C THR A 18 -20.34 7.12 7.74
N VAL A 19 -21.53 6.77 7.26
CA VAL A 19 -22.74 6.76 8.08
C VAL A 19 -22.61 5.68 9.15
N ARG A 20 -22.65 6.08 10.42
CA ARG A 20 -22.65 5.21 11.60
C ARG A 20 -24.00 5.17 12.32
N PHE A 21 -24.89 6.11 12.02
CA PHE A 21 -26.24 6.16 12.55
C PHE A 21 -27.16 6.90 11.58
N ALA A 22 -28.40 6.45 11.42
CA ALA A 22 -29.42 7.18 10.68
C ALA A 22 -30.77 7.05 11.40
N GLY A 23 -31.28 8.15 11.95
CA GLY A 23 -32.52 8.11 12.72
C GLY A 23 -32.78 9.37 13.53
N ASN A 24 -33.78 9.30 14.42
CA ASN A 24 -34.12 10.38 15.32
C ASN A 24 -33.13 10.46 16.48
N VAL A 25 -32.81 11.68 16.89
CA VAL A 25 -31.94 11.95 18.04
C VAL A 25 -32.78 12.64 19.11
N ASP A 26 -32.70 12.16 20.34
CA ASP A 26 -33.46 12.68 21.48
C ASP A 26 -33.25 14.20 21.61
N ASN A 27 -34.31 14.88 22.06
CA ASN A 27 -34.35 16.35 22.19
C ASN A 27 -34.02 17.11 20.89
N THR A 28 -34.26 16.49 19.73
CA THR A 28 -34.19 17.16 18.43
C THR A 28 -35.40 16.85 17.57
N THR A 29 -35.65 17.73 16.60
CA THR A 29 -36.68 17.52 15.58
C THR A 29 -36.10 16.82 14.36
N GLY A 30 -36.86 15.92 13.74
CA GLY A 30 -36.50 15.29 12.46
C GLY A 30 -35.34 14.28 12.52
N VAL A 31 -34.92 13.81 11.35
CA VAL A 31 -33.89 12.77 11.20
C VAL A 31 -32.48 13.37 11.15
N TRP A 32 -31.52 12.63 11.68
CA TRP A 32 -30.09 12.93 11.66
C TRP A 32 -29.31 11.74 11.13
N LEU A 33 -28.17 12.05 10.51
CA LEU A 33 -27.13 11.09 10.19
C LEU A 33 -25.96 11.31 11.14
N GLY A 34 -25.58 10.28 11.88
CA GLY A 34 -24.32 10.22 12.58
C GLY A 34 -23.24 9.79 11.59
N ILE A 35 -22.25 10.64 11.37
CA ILE A 35 -21.16 10.42 10.43
C ILE A 35 -19.87 10.31 11.21
N GLU A 36 -19.06 9.31 10.90
CA GLU A 36 -17.63 9.28 11.21
C GLU A 36 -16.85 9.83 10.02
N TRP A 37 -16.07 10.89 10.22
CA TRP A 37 -15.25 11.49 9.17
C TRP A 37 -13.94 10.73 8.99
N ASP A 38 -13.49 10.63 7.74
CA ASP A 38 -12.18 10.05 7.42
C ASP A 38 -11.04 10.94 7.92
N ASP A 39 -11.24 12.27 7.91
CA ASP A 39 -10.41 13.26 8.58
C ASP A 39 -10.96 13.54 9.98
N PRO A 40 -10.27 13.09 11.06
CA PRO A 40 -10.74 13.28 12.43
C PRO A 40 -10.88 14.76 12.82
N SER A 41 -10.13 15.67 12.19
CA SER A 41 -10.15 17.10 12.54
C SER A 41 -11.49 17.78 12.25
N ARG A 42 -12.29 17.20 11.35
CA ARG A 42 -13.65 17.67 11.05
C ARG A 42 -14.68 17.27 12.10
N GLY A 43 -14.38 16.21 12.84
CA GLY A 43 -15.30 15.68 13.84
C GLY A 43 -15.45 16.61 15.04
N LYS A 44 -16.52 16.38 15.80
CA LYS A 44 -16.94 17.20 16.95
C LYS A 44 -17.16 16.39 18.21
N HIS A 45 -17.51 15.11 18.07
CA HIS A 45 -17.90 14.24 19.17
C HIS A 45 -17.79 12.77 18.78
N ASP A 46 -17.86 11.88 19.76
CA ASP A 46 -17.85 10.43 19.56
C ASP A 46 -19.27 9.81 19.62
N GLY A 47 -20.20 10.38 18.83
CA GLY A 47 -21.58 9.91 18.71
C GLY A 47 -22.46 9.97 19.98
N ILE A 48 -22.04 10.67 21.03
CA ILE A 48 -22.84 10.91 22.24
C ILE A 48 -23.58 12.25 22.14
N LYS A 49 -24.84 12.25 22.56
CA LYS A 49 -25.62 13.47 22.80
C LYS A 49 -26.54 13.28 24.02
N ASP A 50 -26.57 14.28 24.91
CA ASP A 50 -27.36 14.29 26.15
C ASP A 50 -27.18 13.00 26.97
N SER A 51 -25.92 12.57 27.15
CA SER A 51 -25.53 11.33 27.85
C SER A 51 -25.99 10.02 27.20
N LYS A 52 -26.64 10.06 26.02
CA LYS A 52 -27.02 8.89 25.23
C LYS A 52 -26.05 8.70 24.06
N ARG A 53 -25.56 7.47 23.90
CA ARG A 53 -24.69 7.08 22.77
C ARG A 53 -25.53 6.59 21.61
N TYR A 54 -25.33 7.16 20.43
CA TYR A 54 -26.00 6.76 19.18
C TYR A 54 -25.07 5.96 18.27
N PHE A 55 -23.79 6.30 18.27
CA PHE A 55 -22.75 5.60 17.54
C PHE A 55 -21.39 5.79 18.23
N SER A 56 -20.37 5.09 17.74
CA SER A 56 -18.98 5.24 18.16
C SER A 56 -18.10 5.42 16.94
N CYS A 57 -16.99 6.12 17.12
CA CYS A 57 -15.98 6.31 16.10
C CYS A 57 -14.72 5.50 16.47
N ARG A 58 -14.03 5.00 15.45
CA ARG A 58 -12.71 4.38 15.54
C ARG A 58 -11.66 5.38 16.04
N ILE A 59 -11.75 6.63 15.59
CA ILE A 59 -10.90 7.72 16.08
C ILE A 59 -11.77 8.63 16.94
N GLN A 60 -11.30 8.90 18.17
CA GLN A 60 -12.03 9.74 19.11
C GLN A 60 -12.32 11.12 18.50
N ASN A 61 -13.54 11.60 18.73
CA ASN A 61 -14.04 12.88 18.24
C ASN A 61 -14.15 13.01 16.71
N ALA A 62 -13.94 11.95 15.92
CA ALA A 62 -14.12 12.00 14.46
C ALA A 62 -15.60 12.08 14.01
N GLY A 63 -16.56 12.01 14.94
CA GLY A 63 -17.97 11.95 14.64
C GLY A 63 -18.66 13.30 14.53
N SER A 64 -19.77 13.37 13.78
CA SER A 64 -20.68 14.52 13.72
C SER A 64 -22.11 14.10 13.40
N PHE A 65 -23.11 14.82 13.91
CA PHE A 65 -24.48 14.71 13.41
C PHE A 65 -24.72 15.73 12.29
N ILE A 66 -25.24 15.28 11.15
CA ILE A 66 -25.66 16.12 10.03
C ILE A 66 -27.12 15.85 9.65
N ARG A 67 -27.73 16.76 8.91
CA ARG A 67 -29.06 16.53 8.31
C ARG A 67 -28.92 15.75 7.00
N PRO A 68 -29.85 14.82 6.69
CA PRO A 68 -29.93 14.23 5.35
C PRO A 68 -30.10 15.27 4.24
N SER A 69 -30.65 16.45 4.56
CA SER A 69 -30.82 17.58 3.64
C SER A 69 -29.63 18.55 3.63
N ALA A 70 -28.46 18.15 4.14
CA ALA A 70 -27.27 18.99 4.12
C ALA A 70 -26.88 19.35 2.68
N VAL A 71 -26.58 20.63 2.44
CA VAL A 71 -26.15 21.14 1.14
C VAL A 71 -24.83 20.47 0.75
N ASN A 72 -24.67 20.08 -0.51
CA ASN A 72 -23.50 19.39 -1.05
C ASN A 72 -23.21 18.01 -0.42
N LEU A 73 -24.24 17.32 0.08
CA LEU A 73 -24.16 15.92 0.47
C LEU A 73 -24.31 15.03 -0.78
N SER A 74 -23.31 14.20 -1.05
CA SER A 74 -23.28 13.23 -2.15
C SER A 74 -23.07 11.82 -1.62
N TYR A 75 -23.77 10.87 -2.26
CA TYR A 75 -23.65 9.43 -2.03
C TYR A 75 -22.86 8.72 -3.14
N GLY A 76 -22.21 9.50 -4.01
CA GLY A 76 -21.45 8.99 -5.14
C GLY A 76 -22.30 8.58 -6.35
N ARG A 77 -21.65 7.88 -7.28
CA ARG A 77 -22.23 7.46 -8.56
C ARG A 77 -21.86 6.01 -8.89
N SER A 78 -22.46 5.47 -9.94
CA SER A 78 -22.09 4.14 -10.45
C SER A 78 -20.69 4.15 -11.06
N PHE A 79 -20.14 2.96 -11.29
CA PHE A 79 -18.84 2.80 -11.95
C PHE A 79 -18.88 3.33 -13.38
N LEU A 80 -19.90 2.97 -14.18
CA LEU A 80 -20.00 3.41 -15.57
C LEU A 80 -20.30 4.91 -15.67
N ASP A 81 -21.10 5.49 -14.77
CA ASP A 81 -21.30 6.95 -14.76
C ASP A 81 -19.98 7.68 -14.52
N ALA A 82 -19.14 7.20 -13.60
CA ALA A 82 -17.81 7.76 -13.36
C ALA A 82 -16.87 7.57 -14.56
N LEU A 83 -16.88 6.39 -15.18
CA LEU A 83 -16.07 6.07 -16.35
C LEU A 83 -16.44 6.96 -17.55
N VAL A 84 -17.73 7.08 -17.85
CA VAL A 84 -18.23 7.90 -18.96
C VAL A 84 -17.93 9.37 -18.71
N ALA A 85 -18.21 9.89 -17.51
CA ALA A 85 -17.91 11.28 -17.17
C ALA A 85 -16.41 11.62 -17.36
N LYS A 86 -15.51 10.68 -17.03
CA LYS A 86 -14.06 10.91 -17.15
C LYS A 86 -13.49 10.71 -18.55
N TYR A 87 -13.96 9.68 -19.26
CA TYR A 87 -13.34 9.22 -20.50
C TYR A 87 -14.16 9.48 -21.75
N VAL A 88 -15.40 9.97 -21.64
CA VAL A 88 -16.30 10.20 -22.78
C VAL A 88 -16.74 11.66 -22.83
N GLU A 89 -17.10 12.24 -21.68
CA GLU A 89 -17.49 13.63 -21.60
C GLU A 89 -16.26 14.55 -21.72
N PRO A 90 -16.30 15.60 -22.55
CA PRO A 90 -15.21 16.56 -22.62
C PRO A 90 -15.14 17.35 -21.30
N PRO A 91 -13.93 17.62 -20.76
CA PRO A 91 -13.76 18.50 -19.62
C PRO A 91 -14.37 19.87 -19.96
N HIS A 92 -15.15 20.44 -19.04
CA HIS A 92 -15.84 21.72 -19.21
C HIS A 92 -14.92 22.78 -19.83
N GLY A 93 -15.21 23.18 -21.08
CA GLY A 93 -14.38 24.14 -21.81
C GLY A 93 -14.54 24.17 -23.34
N SER A 94 -15.39 23.32 -23.94
CA SER A 94 -15.72 23.45 -25.37
C SER A 94 -17.22 23.35 -25.59
N GLU A 95 -17.94 24.40 -25.19
CA GLU A 95 -19.15 24.79 -25.90
C GLU A 95 -18.76 25.17 -27.34
N SER A 96 -18.65 24.16 -28.19
CA SER A 96 -19.01 24.34 -29.60
C SER A 96 -20.39 23.76 -29.75
N GLN A 97 -21.40 24.61 -29.52
CA GLN A 97 -22.70 24.38 -30.15
C GLN A 97 -22.46 24.48 -31.67
N GLU A 98 -22.10 23.37 -32.30
CA GLU A 98 -22.08 23.25 -33.76
C GLU A 98 -23.52 23.25 -34.26
N LYS A 99 -24.07 24.45 -34.49
CA LYS A 99 -25.25 24.63 -35.34
C LYS A 99 -24.76 24.66 -36.78
N VAL A 100 -24.86 23.54 -37.48
CA VAL A 100 -24.72 23.49 -38.94
C VAL A 100 -26.07 23.87 -39.56
N LEU A 101 -26.12 25.06 -40.17
CA LEU A 101 -27.24 25.54 -40.96
C LEU A 101 -27.06 25.07 -42.40
N LEU A 102 -27.86 24.10 -42.83
CA LEU A 102 -27.97 23.71 -44.24
C LEU A 102 -29.23 24.36 -44.82
N GLY A 103 -29.02 25.42 -45.60
CA GLY A 103 -30.06 26.15 -46.29
C GLY A 103 -30.23 25.68 -47.74
N SER A 104 -31.46 25.28 -48.09
CA SER A 104 -32.05 25.64 -49.37
C SER A 104 -33.57 25.79 -49.24
N SER A 105 -33.97 27.05 -49.24
CA SER A 105 -35.21 27.65 -49.77
C SER A 105 -36.61 27.07 -49.51
N ASN A 106 -36.92 26.10 -48.63
CA ASN A 106 -38.31 25.88 -48.15
C ASN A 106 -38.43 24.96 -46.90
N GLY A 107 -37.98 25.44 -45.73
CA GLY A 107 -38.30 24.83 -44.42
C GLY A 107 -37.12 24.17 -43.72
N THR A 108 -36.77 24.69 -42.55
CA THR A 108 -35.68 24.20 -41.71
C THR A 108 -36.13 22.98 -40.91
N ILE A 109 -35.65 21.79 -41.27
CA ILE A 109 -35.79 20.57 -40.46
C ILE A 109 -34.42 20.27 -39.84
N VAL A 110 -34.36 20.28 -38.51
CA VAL A 110 -33.17 19.89 -37.74
C VAL A 110 -33.22 18.37 -37.57
N VAL A 111 -32.23 17.64 -38.11
CA VAL A 111 -32.09 16.20 -37.90
C VAL A 111 -30.93 15.91 -36.95
N GLU A 112 -31.25 15.27 -35.83
CA GLU A 112 -30.42 14.98 -34.66
C GLU A 112 -29.47 13.78 -34.88
N ALA A 113 -28.73 13.72 -36.00
CA ALA A 113 -28.04 12.49 -36.42
C ALA A 113 -26.55 12.35 -36.03
N VAL A 114 -25.94 13.29 -35.30
CA VAL A 114 -24.47 13.29 -35.04
C VAL A 114 -24.08 12.79 -33.63
N ARG A 115 -25.04 12.45 -32.77
CA ARG A 115 -24.76 11.95 -31.42
C ARG A 115 -24.43 10.45 -31.37
N LEU A 116 -25.12 9.63 -32.17
CA LEU A 116 -24.96 8.17 -32.12
C LEU A 116 -23.57 7.71 -32.58
N ASP A 117 -22.98 8.34 -33.60
CA ASP A 117 -21.64 7.98 -34.08
C ASP A 117 -20.55 8.40 -33.10
N LYS A 118 -20.70 9.56 -32.44
CA LYS A 118 -19.81 9.97 -31.34
C LYS A 118 -19.92 9.01 -30.15
N ILE A 119 -21.14 8.62 -29.77
CA ILE A 119 -21.38 7.63 -28.69
C ILE A 119 -20.77 6.27 -29.06
N ARG A 120 -21.00 5.78 -30.28
CA ARG A 120 -20.41 4.54 -30.79
C ARG A 120 -18.88 4.57 -30.82
N GLY A 121 -18.30 5.66 -31.30
CA GLY A 121 -16.85 5.87 -31.30
C GLY A 121 -16.27 5.92 -29.88
N ASN A 122 -16.97 6.55 -28.95
CA ASN A 122 -16.58 6.62 -27.54
C ASN A 122 -16.69 5.26 -26.85
N LEU A 123 -17.76 4.49 -27.08
CA LEU A 123 -17.92 3.12 -26.56
C LEU A 123 -16.82 2.19 -27.11
N ALA A 124 -16.54 2.25 -28.42
CA ALA A 124 -15.43 1.50 -29.02
C ALA A 124 -14.06 1.89 -28.43
N ARG A 125 -13.91 3.12 -27.91
CA ARG A 125 -12.72 3.55 -27.18
C ARG A 125 -12.68 2.96 -25.77
N LEU A 126 -13.81 2.87 -25.06
CA LEU A 126 -13.89 2.28 -23.73
C LEU A 126 -13.54 0.78 -23.74
N GLU A 127 -13.96 0.05 -24.78
CA GLU A 127 -13.60 -1.37 -24.95
C GLU A 127 -12.09 -1.62 -25.05
N ARG A 128 -11.31 -0.62 -25.50
CA ARG A 128 -9.85 -0.72 -25.65
C ARG A 128 -9.08 -0.37 -24.38
N LEU A 129 -9.75 0.13 -23.34
CA LEU A 129 -9.09 0.52 -22.10
C LEU A 129 -8.56 -0.71 -21.36
N LYS A 130 -7.27 -0.64 -21.00
CA LYS A 130 -6.58 -1.64 -20.18
C LYS A 130 -6.28 -1.11 -18.78
N GLU A 131 -5.87 0.15 -18.70
CA GLU A 131 -5.61 0.86 -17.45
C GLU A 131 -6.63 1.96 -17.27
N VAL A 132 -7.35 1.92 -16.17
CA VAL A 132 -8.39 2.90 -15.84
C VAL A 132 -8.13 3.44 -14.45
N SER A 133 -8.11 4.77 -14.31
CA SER A 133 -8.08 5.42 -13.01
C SER A 133 -9.33 6.27 -12.82
N LEU A 134 -10.15 5.85 -11.85
CA LEU A 134 -11.30 6.57 -11.32
C LEU A 134 -11.01 7.09 -9.91
N ASN A 135 -9.73 7.36 -9.61
CA ASN A 135 -9.34 7.99 -8.36
C ASN A 135 -10.11 9.31 -8.17
N ASP A 136 -10.70 9.48 -6.99
CA ASP A 136 -11.49 10.65 -6.60
C ASP A 136 -12.73 10.90 -7.48
N GLU A 137 -13.18 9.90 -8.26
CA GLU A 137 -14.41 10.01 -9.05
C GLU A 137 -15.67 9.64 -8.25
N HIS A 138 -15.56 9.40 -6.94
CA HIS A 138 -16.69 9.10 -6.05
C HIS A 138 -17.54 7.88 -6.47
N VAL A 139 -16.90 6.83 -6.98
CA VAL A 139 -17.59 5.57 -7.30
C VAL A 139 -18.12 4.96 -6.01
N ALA A 140 -19.41 4.67 -5.95
CA ALA A 140 -20.06 4.12 -4.75
C ALA A 140 -20.64 2.72 -4.96
N ARG A 141 -20.86 2.30 -6.21
CA ARG A 141 -21.51 1.04 -6.56
C ARG A 141 -21.14 0.57 -7.96
N GLY A 142 -21.26 -0.72 -8.19
CA GLY A 142 -21.32 -1.28 -9.53
C GLY A 142 -22.65 -0.95 -10.23
N ASP A 143 -22.69 -1.27 -11.52
CA ASP A 143 -23.85 -1.12 -12.39
C ASP A 143 -24.68 -2.42 -12.46
N ALA A 144 -25.69 -2.44 -13.32
CA ALA A 144 -26.45 -3.66 -13.56
C ALA A 144 -25.55 -4.78 -14.10
N LEU A 145 -25.80 -6.03 -13.69
CA LEU A 145 -25.00 -7.19 -14.09
C LEU A 145 -24.85 -7.27 -15.63
N GLY A 146 -23.63 -7.56 -16.09
CA GLY A 146 -23.24 -7.64 -17.49
C GLY A 146 -22.92 -6.30 -18.17
N THR A 147 -23.28 -5.15 -17.58
CA THR A 147 -23.08 -3.84 -18.25
C THR A 147 -21.64 -3.36 -18.21
N ILE A 148 -20.94 -3.57 -17.09
CA ILE A 148 -19.51 -3.24 -16.97
C ILE A 148 -18.72 -4.14 -17.93
N ARG A 149 -19.03 -5.45 -17.93
CA ARG A 149 -18.38 -6.42 -18.82
C ARG A 149 -18.57 -6.08 -20.29
N SER A 150 -19.77 -5.67 -20.72
CA SER A 150 -20.01 -5.32 -22.11
C SER A 150 -19.37 -4.01 -22.54
N THR A 151 -19.21 -3.05 -21.62
CA THR A 151 -18.67 -1.72 -21.94
C THR A 151 -17.14 -1.68 -21.91
N CYS A 152 -16.50 -2.40 -21.00
CA CYS A 152 -15.04 -2.35 -20.78
C CYS A 152 -14.44 -3.70 -20.39
N PRO A 153 -14.52 -4.73 -21.26
CA PRO A 153 -14.09 -6.10 -20.94
C PRO A 153 -12.57 -6.28 -20.78
N ASN A 154 -11.77 -5.34 -21.30
CA ASN A 154 -10.32 -5.49 -21.43
C ASN A 154 -9.52 -4.79 -20.33
N ILE A 155 -10.18 -4.29 -19.27
CA ILE A 155 -9.49 -3.66 -18.14
C ILE A 155 -8.64 -4.70 -17.40
N ILE A 156 -7.37 -4.37 -17.20
CA ILE A 156 -6.35 -5.14 -16.50
C ILE A 156 -5.97 -4.45 -15.20
N GLY A 157 -5.83 -3.11 -15.22
CA GLY A 157 -5.58 -2.30 -14.04
C GLY A 157 -6.71 -1.31 -13.79
N LEU A 158 -7.22 -1.32 -12.57
CA LEU A 158 -8.29 -0.44 -12.13
C LEU A 158 -7.89 0.26 -10.83
N ASP A 159 -7.95 1.59 -10.85
CA ASP A 159 -7.75 2.43 -9.69
C ASP A 159 -9.07 3.07 -9.25
N LEU A 160 -9.56 2.63 -8.09
CA LEU A 160 -10.74 3.11 -7.38
C LEU A 160 -10.34 3.77 -6.05
N SER A 161 -9.14 4.36 -5.99
CA SER A 161 -8.69 5.09 -4.81
C SER A 161 -9.62 6.28 -4.51
N ALA A 162 -9.70 6.68 -3.24
CA ALA A 162 -10.50 7.82 -2.78
C ALA A 162 -11.97 7.78 -3.29
N SER A 163 -12.58 6.58 -3.26
CA SER A 163 -13.95 6.36 -3.70
C SER A 163 -14.93 6.29 -2.52
N LEU A 164 -16.21 6.13 -2.82
CA LEU A 164 -17.30 6.00 -1.85
C LEU A 164 -17.79 4.55 -1.76
N LEU A 165 -16.88 3.58 -1.92
CA LEU A 165 -17.17 2.15 -1.83
C LEU A 165 -17.40 1.75 -0.36
N PRO A 166 -18.59 1.24 0.02
CA PRO A 166 -18.90 0.96 1.42
C PRO A 166 -18.31 -0.35 1.94
N SER A 167 -18.12 -1.34 1.06
CA SER A 167 -17.76 -2.70 1.47
C SER A 167 -16.97 -3.44 0.41
N TRP A 168 -16.29 -4.51 0.85
CA TRP A 168 -15.67 -5.47 -0.04
C TRP A 168 -16.65 -6.16 -1.00
N ASP A 169 -17.91 -6.36 -0.59
CA ASP A 169 -18.95 -6.91 -1.47
C ASP A 169 -19.20 -6.01 -2.68
N THR A 170 -19.14 -4.68 -2.48
CA THR A 170 -19.27 -3.71 -3.58
C THR A 170 -18.07 -3.79 -4.52
N VAL A 171 -16.85 -3.91 -3.97
CA VAL A 171 -15.63 -4.11 -4.77
C VAL A 171 -15.72 -5.39 -5.59
N ALA A 172 -16.14 -6.50 -4.97
CA ALA A 172 -16.33 -7.78 -5.63
C ALA A 172 -17.37 -7.69 -6.77
N SER A 173 -18.46 -6.93 -6.57
CA SER A 173 -19.48 -6.73 -7.63
C SER A 173 -18.89 -6.11 -8.89
N ILE A 174 -18.02 -5.11 -8.75
CA ILE A 174 -17.34 -4.45 -9.88
C ILE A 174 -16.27 -5.39 -10.47
N ALA A 175 -15.44 -6.00 -9.63
CA ALA A 175 -14.35 -6.86 -10.08
C ALA A 175 -14.84 -8.10 -10.85
N SER A 176 -15.95 -8.72 -10.41
CA SER A 176 -16.51 -9.92 -11.07
C SER A 176 -16.96 -9.69 -12.52
N GLU A 177 -17.22 -8.43 -12.89
CA GLU A 177 -17.57 -8.03 -14.25
C GLU A 177 -16.34 -7.85 -15.15
N LEU A 178 -15.13 -7.78 -14.58
CA LEU A 178 -13.87 -7.50 -15.27
C LEU A 178 -12.98 -8.76 -15.35
N PRO A 179 -13.13 -9.61 -16.38
CA PRO A 179 -12.51 -10.94 -16.42
C PRO A 179 -10.98 -10.94 -16.52
N ASN A 180 -10.38 -9.81 -16.92
CA ASN A 180 -8.93 -9.67 -17.08
C ASN A 180 -8.29 -8.83 -15.96
N LEU A 181 -9.05 -8.47 -14.92
CA LEU A 181 -8.57 -7.58 -13.87
C LEU A 181 -7.47 -8.24 -13.06
N GLN A 182 -6.29 -7.63 -13.04
CA GLN A 182 -5.11 -8.13 -12.36
C GLN A 182 -4.60 -7.17 -11.29
N ARG A 183 -4.75 -5.86 -11.48
CA ARG A 183 -4.27 -4.83 -10.57
C ARG A 183 -5.42 -3.97 -10.09
N LEU A 184 -5.56 -3.86 -8.78
CA LEU A 184 -6.64 -3.13 -8.15
C LEU A 184 -6.11 -2.17 -7.08
N ALA A 185 -6.29 -0.87 -7.30
CA ALA A 185 -5.96 0.14 -6.30
C ALA A 185 -7.23 0.63 -5.59
N LEU A 186 -7.22 0.57 -4.25
CA LEU A 186 -8.33 0.91 -3.36
C LEU A 186 -7.86 1.88 -2.27
N ASN A 187 -6.80 2.63 -2.52
CA ASN A 187 -6.18 3.50 -1.54
C ASN A 187 -7.21 4.49 -0.97
N ARG A 188 -7.09 4.83 0.32
CA ARG A 188 -7.97 5.80 1.00
C ARG A 188 -9.47 5.48 0.97
N ASN A 189 -9.87 4.21 0.81
CA ASN A 189 -11.24 3.75 1.07
C ASN A 189 -11.42 3.23 2.50
N ARG A 190 -12.66 3.21 3.01
CA ARG A 190 -13.04 2.55 4.28
C ARG A 190 -14.01 1.42 3.99
N LEU A 191 -13.47 0.24 3.73
CA LEU A 191 -14.25 -0.93 3.31
C LEU A 191 -14.71 -1.72 4.53
N GLN A 192 -16.01 -1.92 4.65
CA GLN A 192 -16.56 -2.89 5.60
C GLN A 192 -16.20 -4.33 5.18
N PRO A 193 -16.09 -5.26 6.15
CA PRO A 193 -15.91 -6.68 5.87
C PRO A 193 -16.98 -7.24 4.93
N THR A 194 -16.64 -8.31 4.23
CA THR A 194 -17.58 -8.98 3.32
C THR A 194 -18.69 -9.68 4.10
N THR A 195 -19.90 -9.64 3.53
CA THR A 195 -21.03 -10.47 3.97
C THR A 195 -21.18 -11.74 3.14
N ASN A 196 -20.44 -11.86 2.03
CA ASN A 196 -20.50 -12.99 1.09
C ASN A 196 -19.10 -13.51 0.68
N PRO A 197 -18.46 -14.32 1.55
CA PRO A 197 -17.14 -14.91 1.29
C PRO A 197 -17.04 -15.73 -0.01
N ALA A 198 -18.09 -16.47 -0.37
CA ALA A 198 -18.09 -17.31 -1.56
C ALA A 198 -18.01 -16.48 -2.85
N PHE A 199 -18.71 -15.34 -2.87
CA PHE A 199 -18.66 -14.41 -4.00
C PHE A 199 -17.28 -13.76 -4.14
N MET A 200 -16.68 -13.32 -3.02
CA MET A 200 -15.34 -12.75 -2.98
C MET A 200 -14.29 -13.66 -3.61
N GLN A 201 -14.35 -14.95 -3.28
CA GLN A 201 -13.47 -15.95 -3.86
C GLN A 201 -13.57 -15.94 -5.40
N SER A 202 -14.77 -16.03 -5.96
CA SER A 202 -14.95 -16.00 -7.43
C SER A 202 -14.55 -14.68 -8.08
N ALA A 203 -14.78 -13.54 -7.40
CA ALA A 203 -14.56 -12.21 -7.95
C ALA A 203 -13.07 -11.83 -8.06
N PHE A 204 -12.20 -12.42 -7.23
CA PHE A 204 -10.80 -12.01 -7.11
C PHE A 204 -9.78 -13.04 -7.61
N MET A 205 -10.23 -14.08 -8.33
CA MET A 205 -9.39 -15.15 -8.88
C MET A 205 -8.22 -14.66 -9.75
N THR A 206 -8.40 -13.56 -10.48
CA THR A 206 -7.43 -13.03 -11.44
C THR A 206 -6.51 -11.95 -10.85
N LEU A 207 -6.77 -11.49 -9.62
CA LEU A 207 -6.00 -10.43 -9.00
C LEU A 207 -4.59 -10.92 -8.65
N THR A 208 -3.61 -10.12 -9.07
CA THR A 208 -2.18 -10.35 -8.81
C THR A 208 -1.56 -9.26 -7.97
N GLN A 209 -2.17 -8.06 -7.94
CA GLN A 209 -1.69 -6.92 -7.16
C GLN A 209 -2.85 -6.14 -6.55
N VAL A 210 -2.71 -5.75 -5.28
CA VAL A 210 -3.68 -4.90 -4.59
C VAL A 210 -2.99 -3.76 -3.84
N GLN A 211 -3.55 -2.56 -3.94
CA GLN A 211 -3.10 -1.39 -3.16
C GLN A 211 -4.18 -0.95 -2.17
N LEU A 212 -3.80 -0.91 -0.90
CA LEU A 212 -4.64 -0.65 0.27
C LEU A 212 -4.04 0.45 1.15
N ASN A 213 -3.30 1.38 0.54
CA ASN A 213 -2.60 2.43 1.25
C ASN A 213 -3.60 3.43 1.88
N GLY A 214 -3.39 3.78 3.15
CA GLY A 214 -4.23 4.76 3.85
C GLY A 214 -5.70 4.34 4.01
N THR A 215 -6.00 3.05 3.98
CA THR A 215 -7.35 2.49 4.19
C THR A 215 -7.71 2.34 5.67
N MET A 216 -6.74 2.50 6.58
CA MET A 216 -6.83 2.15 8.00
C MET A 216 -7.08 0.64 8.21
N MET A 217 -6.86 -0.21 7.21
CA MET A 217 -7.01 -1.65 7.39
C MET A 217 -5.98 -2.19 8.39
N THR A 218 -6.42 -3.07 9.28
CA THR A 218 -5.55 -3.80 10.20
C THR A 218 -4.84 -4.95 9.49
N TRP A 219 -3.78 -5.47 10.10
CA TRP A 219 -3.06 -6.62 9.55
C TRP A 219 -3.95 -7.87 9.40
N ALA A 220 -4.80 -8.15 10.39
CA ALA A 220 -5.72 -9.29 10.35
C ALA A 220 -6.77 -9.16 9.24
N GLU A 221 -7.34 -7.96 9.04
CA GLU A 221 -8.28 -7.71 7.94
C GLU A 221 -7.61 -7.87 6.57
N MET A 222 -6.34 -7.49 6.43
CA MET A 222 -5.57 -7.72 5.20
C MET A 222 -5.38 -9.22 4.94
N GLN A 223 -5.01 -9.99 5.96
CA GLN A 223 -4.87 -11.45 5.84
C GLN A 223 -6.19 -12.12 5.45
N GLU A 224 -7.30 -11.69 6.04
CA GLU A 224 -8.63 -12.20 5.72
C GLU A 224 -9.00 -11.93 4.26
N VAL A 225 -8.79 -10.71 3.76
CA VAL A 225 -9.20 -10.39 2.39
C VAL A 225 -8.28 -11.01 1.33
N THR A 226 -6.97 -11.07 1.59
CA THR A 226 -6.00 -11.64 0.64
C THR A 226 -6.12 -13.16 0.52
N ALA A 227 -6.78 -13.83 1.48
CA ALA A 227 -7.13 -15.25 1.39
C ALA A 227 -8.05 -15.56 0.19
N TYR A 228 -8.83 -14.59 -0.30
CA TYR A 228 -9.69 -14.74 -1.48
C TYR A 228 -8.96 -14.51 -2.81
N MET A 229 -7.64 -14.24 -2.79
CA MET A 229 -6.85 -13.82 -3.96
C MET A 229 -5.70 -14.84 -4.22
N PRO A 230 -5.99 -16.05 -4.73
CA PRO A 230 -5.00 -17.13 -4.77
C PRO A 230 -3.79 -16.88 -5.68
N GLY A 231 -3.87 -15.91 -6.59
CA GLY A 231 -2.77 -15.50 -7.49
C GLY A 231 -2.09 -14.19 -7.08
N LEU A 232 -2.26 -13.73 -5.84
CA LEU A 232 -1.74 -12.44 -5.38
C LEU A 232 -0.25 -12.51 -5.09
N HIS A 233 0.54 -11.63 -5.71
CA HIS A 233 1.99 -11.57 -5.53
C HIS A 233 2.44 -10.23 -4.91
N LEU A 234 1.67 -9.15 -5.06
CA LEU A 234 2.02 -7.82 -4.53
C LEU A 234 0.89 -7.23 -3.68
N VAL A 235 1.22 -6.83 -2.46
CA VAL A 235 0.33 -6.10 -1.54
C VAL A 235 1.00 -4.80 -1.12
N GLU A 236 0.32 -3.68 -1.35
CA GLU A 236 0.68 -2.40 -0.73
C GLU A 236 -0.33 -2.04 0.35
N MET A 237 0.16 -1.77 1.56
CA MET A 237 -0.67 -1.39 2.70
C MET A 237 0.07 -0.37 3.59
N GLY A 238 0.76 0.57 2.96
CA GLY A 238 1.38 1.70 3.61
C GLY A 238 0.39 2.71 4.19
N TYR A 239 0.88 3.62 5.03
CA TYR A 239 0.08 4.70 5.63
C TYR A 239 -1.17 4.25 6.41
N ASN A 240 -1.18 3.02 6.94
CA ASN A 240 -2.32 2.47 7.68
C ASN A 240 -2.20 2.62 9.20
N GLY A 241 -1.09 3.18 9.69
CA GLY A 241 -0.85 3.38 11.12
C GLY A 241 -0.65 2.07 11.88
N LEU A 242 -0.17 1.03 11.20
CA LEU A 242 0.06 -0.28 11.81
C LEU A 242 1.20 -0.18 12.82
N VAL A 243 0.94 -0.57 14.07
CA VAL A 243 1.99 -0.66 15.10
C VAL A 243 2.53 -2.09 15.20
N ARG A 244 1.64 -3.09 15.09
CA ARG A 244 1.98 -4.51 15.14
C ARG A 244 1.30 -5.28 14.02
N LEU A 245 2.04 -6.24 13.46
CA LEU A 245 1.57 -7.19 12.47
C LEU A 245 0.91 -8.39 13.17
N GLN A 246 -0.20 -8.14 13.86
CA GLN A 246 -0.88 -9.15 14.67
C GLN A 246 -1.95 -9.87 13.84
N SER A 247 -1.82 -11.19 13.71
CA SER A 247 -2.82 -12.03 13.07
C SER A 247 -4.00 -12.28 14.02
N SER A 248 -5.20 -12.45 13.48
CA SER A 248 -6.32 -13.01 14.24
C SER A 248 -6.04 -14.50 14.52
N THR A 249 -6.43 -14.99 15.70
CA THR A 249 -6.28 -16.40 16.10
C THR A 249 -7.20 -17.36 15.31
N LEU A 250 -7.96 -16.84 14.35
CA LEU A 250 -8.95 -17.58 13.58
C LEU A 250 -8.31 -18.16 12.31
N SER A 251 -8.54 -19.46 12.13
CA SER A 251 -8.07 -20.42 11.12
C SER A 251 -8.28 -20.07 9.63
N ALA A 252 -8.27 -18.80 9.22
CA ALA A 252 -8.34 -18.46 7.81
C ALA A 252 -7.07 -18.95 7.09
N PRO A 253 -7.19 -19.62 5.92
CA PRO A 253 -6.03 -20.01 5.14
C PRO A 253 -5.29 -18.74 4.70
N LEU A 254 -4.05 -18.60 5.15
CA LEU A 254 -3.20 -17.47 4.79
C LEU A 254 -2.78 -17.60 3.32
N ASN A 255 -2.75 -16.46 2.63
CA ASN A 255 -2.17 -16.38 1.31
C ASN A 255 -0.65 -16.56 1.40
N THR A 256 -0.11 -17.58 0.73
CA THR A 256 1.33 -17.89 0.73
C THR A 256 2.05 -17.50 -0.56
N THR A 257 1.33 -16.92 -1.53
CA THR A 257 1.86 -16.54 -2.86
C THR A 257 2.43 -15.13 -2.90
N ILE A 258 2.24 -14.33 -1.84
CA ILE A 258 2.74 -12.96 -1.77
C ILE A 258 4.27 -12.95 -1.84
N GLU A 259 4.81 -12.24 -2.82
CA GLU A 259 6.25 -12.05 -3.08
C GLU A 259 6.75 -10.68 -2.65
N VAL A 260 5.89 -9.66 -2.72
CA VAL A 260 6.19 -8.26 -2.41
C VAL A 260 5.17 -7.71 -1.41
N LEU A 261 5.66 -7.26 -0.26
CA LEU A 261 4.86 -6.60 0.75
C LEU A 261 5.38 -5.19 1.02
N ASN A 262 4.54 -4.19 0.76
CA ASN A 262 4.86 -2.80 1.04
C ASN A 262 4.12 -2.30 2.28
N LEU A 263 4.89 -2.01 3.33
CA LEU A 263 4.44 -1.49 4.63
C LEU A 263 4.94 -0.06 4.89
N ASP A 264 5.27 0.71 3.85
CA ASP A 264 5.77 2.08 3.96
C ASP A 264 4.92 2.96 4.88
N SER A 265 5.58 3.77 5.70
CA SER A 265 4.96 4.82 6.51
C SER A 265 3.88 4.27 7.45
N ASN A 266 4.18 3.11 8.06
CA ASN A 266 3.49 2.59 9.22
C ASN A 266 4.32 2.88 10.49
N LEU A 267 4.00 2.20 11.60
CA LEU A 267 4.62 2.42 12.92
C LEU A 267 5.19 1.11 13.49
N CYS A 268 5.55 0.16 12.62
CA CYS A 268 6.09 -1.13 13.02
C CYS A 268 7.59 -1.00 13.35
N SER A 269 7.91 -0.69 14.61
CA SER A 269 9.30 -0.45 15.03
C SER A 269 10.05 -1.70 15.53
N GLU A 270 9.36 -2.80 15.82
CA GLU A 270 9.94 -4.02 16.42
C GLU A 270 10.34 -5.04 15.34
N TRP A 271 11.63 -5.11 14.99
CA TRP A 271 12.14 -6.00 13.93
C TRP A 271 11.79 -7.48 14.14
N GLY A 272 12.03 -8.02 15.35
CA GLY A 272 11.75 -9.44 15.64
C GLY A 272 10.28 -9.79 15.48
N HIS A 273 9.37 -8.89 15.89
CA HIS A 273 7.93 -9.06 15.67
C HIS A 273 7.60 -9.06 14.17
N ILE A 274 8.14 -8.10 13.42
CA ILE A 274 7.94 -8.03 11.97
C ILE A 274 8.39 -9.32 11.31
N TYR A 275 9.65 -9.72 11.52
CA TYR A 275 10.22 -10.92 10.89
C TYR A 275 9.40 -12.17 11.20
N ASN A 276 9.01 -12.38 12.47
CA ASN A 276 8.21 -13.53 12.88
C ASN A 276 6.83 -13.55 12.23
N SER A 277 6.18 -12.39 12.08
CA SER A 277 4.89 -12.29 11.38
C SER A 277 5.00 -12.66 9.89
N LEU A 278 6.17 -12.48 9.28
CA LEU A 278 6.40 -12.73 7.86
C LEU A 278 6.71 -14.19 7.54
N LEU A 279 7.12 -15.00 8.52
CA LEU A 279 7.48 -16.42 8.33
C LEU A 279 6.38 -17.26 7.63
N HIS A 280 5.14 -16.81 7.66
CA HIS A 280 4.02 -17.45 6.98
C HIS A 280 4.06 -17.28 5.44
N TYR A 281 4.64 -16.18 4.94
CA TYR A 281 4.73 -15.88 3.50
C TYR A 281 6.00 -16.49 2.91
N ARG A 282 5.94 -17.79 2.60
CA ARG A 282 7.11 -18.55 2.11
C ARG A 282 7.68 -18.05 0.78
N SER A 283 6.86 -17.37 -0.03
CA SER A 283 7.26 -16.80 -1.31
C SER A 283 7.76 -15.36 -1.21
N LEU A 284 7.71 -14.75 -0.02
CA LEU A 284 8.02 -13.32 0.14
C LEU A 284 9.53 -13.06 -0.02
N GLU A 285 9.88 -12.32 -1.08
CA GLU A 285 11.25 -11.96 -1.41
C GLU A 285 11.55 -10.50 -1.11
N ARG A 286 10.54 -9.61 -1.17
CA ARG A 286 10.71 -8.17 -0.99
C ARG A 286 9.80 -7.61 0.08
N ILE A 287 10.39 -6.90 1.03
CA ILE A 287 9.65 -6.10 2.01
C ILE A 287 10.10 -4.65 2.01
N ILE A 288 9.12 -3.74 2.02
CA ILE A 288 9.34 -2.29 2.11
C ILE A 288 8.86 -1.81 3.48
N LEU A 289 9.80 -1.34 4.29
CA LEU A 289 9.59 -0.83 5.65
C LEU A 289 10.08 0.63 5.78
N THR A 290 10.00 1.39 4.68
CA THR A 290 10.36 2.82 4.70
C THR A 290 9.55 3.54 5.77
N SER A 291 10.18 4.46 6.51
CA SER A 291 9.53 5.31 7.51
C SER A 291 8.70 4.58 8.59
N ASN A 292 9.15 3.41 9.06
CA ASN A 292 8.45 2.64 10.11
C ASN A 292 8.93 2.92 11.54
N GLY A 293 10.04 3.67 11.69
CA GLY A 293 10.62 4.01 12.99
C GLY A 293 11.41 2.88 13.65
N ILE A 294 11.90 1.90 12.89
CA ILE A 294 12.75 0.82 13.39
C ILE A 294 14.07 1.41 13.90
N GLY A 295 14.34 1.26 15.20
CA GLY A 295 15.50 1.86 15.86
C GLY A 295 16.66 0.91 16.09
N THR A 296 16.38 -0.39 16.20
CA THR A 296 17.38 -1.42 16.53
C THR A 296 16.97 -2.75 15.90
N ILE A 297 17.95 -3.49 15.42
CA ILE A 297 17.81 -4.87 14.92
C ILE A 297 18.64 -5.76 15.84
N PRO A 298 18.00 -6.51 16.77
CA PRO A 298 18.73 -7.38 17.69
C PRO A 298 19.36 -8.55 16.93
N PHE A 299 20.44 -9.12 17.46
CA PHE A 299 20.97 -10.39 16.93
C PHE A 299 19.95 -11.52 17.13
N PRO A 300 19.80 -12.45 16.16
CA PRO A 300 18.89 -13.58 16.30
C PRO A 300 19.38 -14.57 17.37
N ASP A 301 18.47 -15.13 18.17
CA ASP A 301 18.79 -16.12 19.21
C ASP A 301 19.32 -17.44 18.62
N SER A 302 18.81 -17.86 17.46
CA SER A 302 19.30 -19.04 16.73
C SER A 302 19.16 -18.86 15.22
N VAL A 303 20.31 -18.89 14.53
CA VAL A 303 20.39 -18.75 13.06
C VAL A 303 19.78 -19.94 12.32
N GLN A 304 19.73 -21.12 12.95
CA GLN A 304 19.25 -22.36 12.34
C GLN A 304 17.73 -22.36 12.07
N GLN A 305 16.99 -21.45 12.71
CA GLN A 305 15.54 -21.32 12.54
C GLN A 305 15.17 -20.29 11.46
N LEU A 306 16.16 -19.58 10.92
CA LEU A 306 15.97 -18.55 9.91
C LEU A 306 15.89 -19.22 8.53
N SER A 307 14.68 -19.28 7.97
CA SER A 307 14.40 -20.00 6.71
C SER A 307 13.64 -19.14 5.69
N HIS A 308 13.73 -17.82 5.82
CA HIS A 308 12.99 -16.91 4.95
C HIS A 308 13.76 -16.60 3.65
N SER A 309 13.04 -16.55 2.53
CA SER A 309 13.49 -16.19 1.18
C SER A 309 13.67 -14.68 0.94
N LEU A 310 13.77 -13.84 1.99
CA LEU A 310 13.91 -12.40 1.84
C LEU A 310 15.24 -12.05 1.15
N LYS A 311 15.13 -11.39 0.00
CA LYS A 311 16.24 -10.90 -0.84
C LYS A 311 16.31 -9.39 -0.91
N HIS A 312 15.21 -8.69 -0.64
CA HIS A 312 15.13 -7.25 -0.81
C HIS A 312 14.44 -6.59 0.37
N ILE A 313 15.16 -5.71 1.05
CA ILE A 313 14.66 -5.02 2.24
C ILE A 313 14.87 -3.52 2.05
N SER A 314 13.79 -2.74 2.18
CA SER A 314 13.89 -1.28 2.22
C SER A 314 13.67 -0.78 3.65
N LEU A 315 14.70 -0.18 4.25
CA LEU A 315 14.69 0.38 5.60
C LEU A 315 14.97 1.89 5.58
N SER A 316 14.72 2.56 4.45
CA SER A 316 14.94 4.00 4.32
C SER A 316 14.15 4.80 5.35
N PHE A 317 14.72 5.92 5.81
CA PHE A 317 14.09 6.86 6.76
C PHE A 317 13.58 6.19 8.06
N ASN A 318 14.30 5.20 8.57
CA ASN A 318 14.09 4.63 9.90
C ASN A 318 15.01 5.29 10.94
N LYS A 319 15.16 4.68 12.11
CA LYS A 319 15.89 5.23 13.26
C LYS A 319 17.14 4.41 13.60
N LEU A 320 17.64 3.59 12.67
CA LEU A 320 18.82 2.75 12.88
C LEU A 320 20.04 3.63 13.15
N ASN A 321 20.72 3.39 14.26
CA ASN A 321 21.80 4.24 14.75
C ASN A 321 23.10 3.49 15.04
N ALA A 322 23.12 2.16 14.94
CA ALA A 322 24.31 1.36 15.23
C ALA A 322 24.66 0.43 14.06
N TRP A 323 25.96 0.28 13.79
CA TRP A 323 26.45 -0.65 12.76
C TRP A 323 26.17 -2.12 13.10
N ASN A 324 26.04 -2.46 14.39
CA ASN A 324 25.63 -3.78 14.85
C ASN A 324 24.25 -4.18 14.31
N ASP A 325 23.36 -3.23 14.00
CA ASP A 325 22.07 -3.51 13.39
C ASP A 325 22.24 -4.09 11.97
N VAL A 326 23.25 -3.61 11.23
CA VAL A 326 23.60 -4.09 9.88
C VAL A 326 24.20 -5.49 9.95
N ASP A 327 25.07 -5.74 10.94
CA ASP A 327 25.65 -7.05 11.19
C ASP A 327 24.56 -8.07 11.59
N ALA A 328 23.65 -7.69 12.48
CA ALA A 328 22.50 -8.52 12.86
C ALA A 328 21.60 -8.81 11.66
N LEU A 329 21.33 -7.81 10.81
CA LEU A 329 20.52 -7.98 9.60
C LEU A 329 21.11 -9.02 8.64
N SER A 330 22.45 -9.04 8.48
CA SER A 330 23.12 -10.06 7.68
C SER A 330 22.91 -11.48 8.21
N LEU A 331 22.68 -11.65 9.52
CA LEU A 331 22.37 -12.94 10.12
C LEU A 331 20.89 -13.30 9.98
N TRP A 332 19.99 -12.32 10.15
CA TRP A 332 18.56 -12.50 9.91
C TRP A 332 18.27 -12.95 8.48
N CYS A 333 18.95 -12.35 7.51
CA CYS A 333 18.72 -12.53 6.08
C CYS A 333 20.05 -12.80 5.35
N PRO A 334 20.62 -14.02 5.43
CA PRO A 334 21.92 -14.31 4.81
C PRO A 334 21.91 -14.20 3.28
N GLY A 335 20.75 -14.37 2.63
CA GLY A 335 20.56 -14.21 1.19
C GLY A 335 20.17 -12.81 0.71
N LEU A 336 20.40 -11.76 1.52
CA LEU A 336 19.99 -10.40 1.20
C LEU A 336 20.76 -9.81 0.00
N GLU A 337 20.06 -9.60 -1.11
CA GLU A 337 20.63 -9.07 -2.36
C GLU A 337 20.46 -7.56 -2.52
N SER A 338 19.40 -6.95 -1.97
CA SER A 338 19.16 -5.50 -2.07
C SER A 338 18.78 -4.92 -0.72
N LEU A 339 19.41 -3.79 -0.38
CA LEU A 339 19.16 -3.06 0.85
C LEU A 339 19.05 -1.56 0.58
N THR A 340 18.11 -0.88 1.24
CA THR A 340 18.11 0.59 1.32
C THR A 340 18.18 1.04 2.77
N LEU A 341 19.12 1.93 3.09
CA LEU A 341 19.38 2.49 4.42
C LEU A 341 19.35 4.03 4.41
N SER A 342 19.20 4.66 3.24
CA SER A 342 19.13 6.12 3.08
C SER A 342 18.23 6.78 4.14
N GLY A 343 18.73 7.82 4.80
CA GLY A 343 17.95 8.58 5.80
C GLY A 343 17.94 7.99 7.22
N ASN A 344 18.69 6.91 7.49
CA ASN A 344 18.94 6.46 8.86
C ASN A 344 20.12 7.24 9.51
N PRO A 345 20.08 7.49 10.83
CA PRO A 345 21.17 8.14 11.56
C PRO A 345 22.57 7.54 11.32
N LEU A 346 22.69 6.20 11.27
CA LEU A 346 23.99 5.52 11.06
C LEU A 346 24.66 5.91 9.72
N MET A 347 23.89 6.27 8.70
CA MET A 347 24.43 6.63 7.39
C MET A 347 25.16 7.97 7.41
N SER A 348 24.83 8.83 8.37
CA SER A 348 25.47 10.14 8.55
C SER A 348 26.75 10.08 9.39
N GLU A 349 26.89 9.06 10.25
CA GLU A 349 28.02 8.93 11.19
C GLU A 349 29.37 8.83 10.46
N LEU A 350 29.44 7.96 9.43
CA LEU A 350 30.65 7.73 8.64
C LEU A 350 30.66 8.53 7.33
N GLY A 351 29.61 9.30 7.05
CA GLY A 351 29.43 10.06 5.81
C GLY A 351 29.69 9.20 4.57
N ARG A 352 30.70 9.58 3.77
CA ARG A 352 31.09 8.85 2.54
C ARG A 352 31.56 7.40 2.77
N HIS A 353 31.95 7.05 3.99
CA HIS A 353 32.45 5.73 4.34
C HIS A 353 31.34 4.74 4.75
N SER A 354 30.09 5.22 4.88
CA SER A 354 28.92 4.39 5.21
C SER A 354 28.66 3.28 4.19
N ARG A 355 28.75 3.59 2.88
CA ARG A 355 28.57 2.61 1.80
C ARG A 355 29.62 1.50 1.85
N PRO A 356 30.94 1.78 1.85
CA PRO A 356 31.95 0.74 2.03
C PRO A 356 31.75 -0.12 3.28
N PHE A 357 31.39 0.51 4.40
CA PHE A 357 31.10 -0.19 5.65
C PHE A 357 29.91 -1.14 5.55
N THR A 358 28.85 -0.73 4.86
CA THR A 358 27.66 -1.57 4.66
C THR A 358 27.98 -2.77 3.77
N ILE A 359 28.66 -2.53 2.64
CA ILE A 359 29.00 -3.57 1.65
C ILE A 359 29.86 -4.68 2.28
N ALA A 360 30.83 -4.31 3.10
CA ALA A 360 31.73 -5.26 3.76
C ALA A 360 31.03 -6.11 4.85
N ARG A 361 29.94 -5.61 5.45
CA ARG A 361 29.17 -6.32 6.49
C ARG A 361 28.17 -7.32 5.96
N ILE A 362 27.69 -7.14 4.72
CA ILE A 362 26.68 -8.00 4.09
C ILE A 362 27.27 -8.61 2.79
N PRO A 363 27.82 -9.84 2.87
CA PRO A 363 28.51 -10.47 1.74
C PRO A 363 27.61 -10.72 0.52
N SER A 364 26.32 -11.01 0.74
CA SER A 364 25.33 -11.33 -0.30
C SER A 364 24.82 -10.10 -1.07
N LEU A 365 25.13 -8.89 -0.62
CA LEU A 365 24.53 -7.66 -1.14
C LEU A 365 24.99 -7.35 -2.58
N LEU A 366 24.03 -7.13 -3.47
CA LEU A 366 24.23 -6.78 -4.89
C LEU A 366 23.84 -5.33 -5.20
N VAL A 367 22.88 -4.77 -4.46
CA VAL A 367 22.39 -3.40 -4.62
C VAL A 367 22.27 -2.72 -3.26
N LEU A 368 22.82 -1.51 -3.14
CA LEU A 368 22.69 -0.67 -1.94
C LEU A 368 22.20 0.73 -2.33
N ASP A 369 21.11 1.18 -1.71
CA ASP A 369 20.47 2.48 -1.95
C ASP A 369 20.22 2.76 -3.45
N GLY A 370 19.79 1.73 -4.18
CA GLY A 370 19.49 1.79 -5.61
C GLY A 370 20.70 1.71 -6.54
N ALA A 371 21.93 1.67 -6.02
CA ALA A 371 23.15 1.52 -6.81
C ALA A 371 23.71 0.10 -6.74
N ALA A 372 23.93 -0.51 -7.91
CA ALA A 372 24.55 -1.82 -8.05
C ALA A 372 25.99 -1.81 -7.51
N ILE A 373 26.42 -2.93 -6.93
CA ILE A 373 27.75 -3.14 -6.36
C ILE A 373 28.58 -3.97 -7.33
N ALA A 374 29.61 -3.37 -7.92
CA ALA A 374 30.51 -4.11 -8.79
C ALA A 374 31.45 -5.01 -7.97
N THR A 375 31.90 -6.14 -8.54
CA THR A 375 32.83 -7.06 -7.86
C THR A 375 34.12 -6.36 -7.40
N LYS A 376 34.64 -5.44 -8.22
CA LYS A 376 35.82 -4.64 -7.87
C LYS A 376 35.55 -3.69 -6.70
N GLU A 377 34.40 -2.99 -6.73
CA GLU A 377 33.97 -2.11 -5.64
C GLU A 377 33.86 -2.88 -4.32
N ARG A 378 33.29 -4.09 -4.36
CA ARG A 378 33.19 -4.97 -3.20
C ARG A 378 34.56 -5.28 -2.60
N THR A 379 35.53 -5.72 -3.42
CA THR A 379 36.90 -5.98 -2.94
C THR A 379 37.54 -4.74 -2.33
N ASP A 380 37.40 -3.58 -2.96
CA ASP A 380 37.95 -2.32 -2.45
C ASP A 380 37.28 -1.92 -1.10
N CYS A 381 35.96 -2.12 -0.98
CA CYS A 381 35.21 -1.85 0.26
C CYS A 381 35.60 -2.80 1.40
N GLU A 382 35.79 -4.09 1.12
CA GLU A 382 36.22 -5.09 2.09
C GLU A 382 37.65 -4.81 2.59
N LEU A 383 38.56 -4.42 1.69
CA LEU A 383 39.92 -3.99 2.06
C LEU A 383 39.91 -2.74 2.93
N PHE A 384 39.10 -1.73 2.55
CA PHE A 384 38.92 -0.52 3.34
C PHE A 384 38.40 -0.84 4.75
N TYR A 385 37.37 -1.68 4.85
CA TYR A 385 36.79 -2.11 6.12
C TYR A 385 37.82 -2.81 7.01
N LEU A 386 38.57 -3.78 6.47
CA LEU A 386 39.62 -4.47 7.23
C LEU A 386 40.69 -3.49 7.73
N SER A 387 41.16 -2.57 6.87
CA SER A 387 42.14 -1.56 7.27
C SER A 387 41.62 -0.65 8.38
N ASP A 388 40.35 -0.25 8.31
CA ASP A 388 39.75 0.62 9.32
C ASP A 388 39.59 -0.10 10.67
N VAL A 389 39.08 -1.33 10.66
CA VAL A 389 38.95 -2.15 11.88
C VAL A 389 40.31 -2.44 12.52
N MET A 390 41.39 -2.56 11.75
CA MET A 390 42.75 -2.70 12.30
C MET A 390 43.26 -1.43 12.98
N GLN A 391 42.92 -0.26 12.45
CA GLN A 391 43.43 1.03 12.92
C GLN A 391 42.61 1.58 14.09
N HIS A 392 41.29 1.42 14.03
CA HIS A 392 40.35 2.06 14.94
C HIS A 392 39.53 1.07 15.78
N GLY A 393 39.57 -0.23 15.45
CA GLY A 393 38.83 -1.26 16.17
C GLY A 393 39.51 -1.73 17.46
N PRO A 394 38.86 -2.64 18.21
CA PRO A 394 39.39 -3.17 19.46
C PRO A 394 40.75 -3.85 19.29
N GLY A 395 41.67 -3.63 20.22
CA GLY A 395 43.00 -4.26 20.21
C GLY A 395 42.96 -5.76 20.49
N ASN A 396 42.00 -6.20 21.32
CA ASN A 396 41.74 -7.60 21.61
C ASN A 396 40.99 -8.26 20.43
N GLU A 397 41.49 -9.41 19.99
CA GLU A 397 40.90 -10.18 18.89
C GLU A 397 39.46 -10.65 19.20
N GLU A 398 39.17 -11.10 20.42
CA GLU A 398 37.83 -11.55 20.81
C GLU A 398 36.81 -10.41 20.78
N GLU A 399 37.18 -9.23 21.27
CA GLU A 399 36.34 -8.04 21.25
C GLU A 399 36.13 -7.54 19.81
N ARG A 400 37.17 -7.61 18.98
CA ARG A 400 37.09 -7.26 17.56
C ARG A 400 36.12 -8.17 16.82
N ILE A 401 36.16 -9.47 17.06
CA ILE A 401 35.23 -10.44 16.45
C ILE A 401 33.79 -10.15 16.88
N ARG A 402 33.59 -9.83 18.16
CA ARG A 402 32.26 -9.50 18.69
C ARG A 402 31.69 -8.21 18.08
N ALA A 403 32.52 -7.18 17.91
CA ALA A 403 32.13 -5.91 17.31
C ALA A 403 32.04 -5.95 15.77
N HIS A 404 32.76 -6.88 15.14
CA HIS A 404 32.85 -7.00 13.69
C HIS A 404 32.74 -8.47 13.27
N PRO A 405 31.53 -9.04 13.21
CA PRO A 405 31.32 -10.47 12.93
C PRO A 405 31.93 -10.95 11.60
N GLN A 406 32.03 -10.08 10.59
CA GLN A 406 32.66 -10.40 9.30
C GLN A 406 34.20 -10.38 9.31
N TRP A 407 34.83 -9.92 10.39
CA TRP A 407 36.29 -9.74 10.48
C TRP A 407 37.08 -11.00 10.13
N GLN A 408 36.72 -12.14 10.74
CA GLN A 408 37.44 -13.41 10.52
C GLN A 408 37.26 -13.93 9.09
N THR A 409 36.02 -13.90 8.60
CA THR A 409 35.67 -14.36 7.26
C THR A 409 36.44 -13.57 6.19
N LEU A 410 36.49 -12.25 6.32
CA LEU A 410 37.21 -11.37 5.40
C LEU A 410 38.74 -11.52 5.51
N CYS A 411 39.28 -11.70 6.73
CA CYS A 411 40.71 -12.00 6.90
C CYS A 411 41.09 -13.32 6.21
N ALA A 412 40.26 -14.35 6.33
CA ALA A 412 40.50 -15.65 5.72
C ALA A 412 40.42 -15.59 4.18
N SER A 413 39.44 -14.86 3.62
CA SER A 413 39.32 -14.69 2.17
C SER A 413 40.51 -13.91 1.58
N MET A 414 40.95 -12.84 2.23
CA MET A 414 42.06 -11.99 1.78
C MET A 414 43.44 -12.62 1.97
N SER A 415 43.59 -13.59 2.89
CA SER A 415 44.79 -14.41 3.04
C SER A 415 45.08 -15.23 1.77
N ASN A 416 44.03 -15.67 1.08
CA ASN A 416 44.15 -16.36 -0.20
C ASN A 416 44.52 -15.42 -1.37
N VAL A 417 44.37 -14.10 -1.21
CA VAL A 417 44.58 -13.08 -2.26
C VAL A 417 45.99 -12.44 -2.21
N LYS A 418 46.90 -12.90 -1.32
CA LYS A 418 48.28 -12.36 -1.20
C LYS A 418 48.37 -10.83 -0.98
N LEU A 419 47.54 -10.25 -0.10
CA LEU A 419 47.63 -8.82 0.25
C LEU A 419 47.99 -8.53 1.71
N LEU A 420 47.91 -9.51 2.62
CA LEU A 420 48.28 -9.31 4.04
C LEU A 420 49.77 -9.00 4.27
N ALA A 421 50.66 -9.39 3.35
CA ALA A 421 52.11 -9.19 3.48
C ALA A 421 52.56 -7.73 3.26
N SER A 422 51.81 -6.92 2.51
CA SER A 422 52.11 -5.48 2.35
C SER A 422 51.54 -4.63 3.48
N PHE A 423 50.50 -5.11 4.18
CA PHE A 423 49.85 -4.41 5.29
C PHE A 423 50.62 -4.54 6.62
N LYS A 424 51.25 -5.70 6.89
CA LYS A 424 52.11 -5.88 8.08
C LYS A 424 53.39 -5.02 8.08
N ARG A 425 53.74 -4.34 6.97
CA ARG A 425 54.95 -3.48 6.87
C ARG A 425 54.71 -2.00 7.23
N ARG A 426 53.47 -1.61 7.54
CA ARG A 426 53.10 -0.22 7.89
C ARG A 426 52.54 -0.05 9.32
N ALA A 427 52.60 -1.10 10.13
CA ALA A 427 52.36 -1.02 11.58
C ALA A 427 53.69 -0.83 12.32
#